data_AF-A0A0G0PN77-F1
#
_entry.id   AF-A0A0G0PN77-F1
#
_cell.length_a   1.000
_cell.length_b   1.000
_cell.length_c   1.000
_cell.angle_alpha   90.00
_cell.angle_beta   90.00
_cell.angle_gamma   90.00
#
_symmetry.space_group_name_H-M   'P 1'
#
loop_
_entity.id
_entity.type
_entity.pdbx_description
1 polymer ?
#
loop_
_entity_poly.entity_id
_entity_poly.type
_entity_poly.pdbx_seq_one_letter_code
_entity_poly.pdbx_strand_id
1 'polypeptide(L)'
;MDHYSLQVLPINKHYQDTIDQAVMEFEKYFEVKLKHKICLIFLNSRQEFDDIVGRKTQPFETAFSIYNLTFLMSEKVYNQESNKKFDLQKNLLTLRHEICHKYFQTITRRSQPVWLNEGISIYLSGQLTNYKKVGKLSNFLLFESTNFIDGKDVYQESGFVVEKLVTKFGKEKLLDLLKSIRKTSDNSQFPKVFNKIYGFELNYDNINNL
;
A
#
# COMPACT_ATOMS: atom_id res chain seq x y z
N MET A 1 18.59 -7.17 28.68
CA MET A 1 17.23 -6.84 28.22
C MET A 1 17.26 -5.36 27.94
N ASP A 2 17.51 -5.00 26.69
CA ASP A 2 17.57 -3.60 26.30
C ASP A 2 16.16 -3.02 26.33
N HIS A 3 15.98 -1.98 27.12
CA HIS A 3 14.70 -1.28 27.26
C HIS A 3 14.50 -0.43 26.01
N TYR A 4 13.70 -0.90 25.06
CA TYR A 4 13.21 -0.07 23.96
C TYR A 4 12.26 0.99 24.55
N SER A 5 12.73 2.23 24.72
CA SER A 5 11.87 3.35 25.06
C SER A 5 11.25 3.93 23.79
N LEU A 6 9.98 3.61 23.52
CA LEU A 6 9.21 4.33 22.51
C LEU A 6 8.96 5.75 23.01
N GLN A 7 9.70 6.72 22.48
CA GLN A 7 9.35 8.13 22.66
C GLN A 7 8.17 8.48 21.77
N VAL A 8 7.00 8.70 22.38
CA VAL A 8 5.85 9.29 21.70
C VAL A 8 6.11 10.80 21.57
N LEU A 9 6.78 11.19 20.50
CA LEU A 9 6.96 12.60 20.16
C LEU A 9 5.62 13.20 19.73
N PRO A 10 5.34 14.48 20.05
CA PRO A 10 4.17 15.15 19.49
C PRO A 10 4.26 15.09 17.96
N ILE A 11 3.24 14.52 17.33
CA ILE A 11 3.17 14.39 15.88
C ILE A 11 3.15 15.80 15.29
N ASN A 12 4.08 16.10 14.39
CA ASN A 12 4.08 17.36 13.65
C ASN A 12 2.74 17.49 12.91
N LYS A 13 2.15 18.69 12.95
CA LYS A 13 0.85 19.01 12.37
C LYS A 13 0.66 18.47 10.95
N HIS A 14 1.68 18.51 10.09
CA HIS A 14 1.59 17.97 8.72
C HIS A 14 1.23 16.48 8.68
N TYR A 15 1.78 15.67 9.58
CA TYR A 15 1.49 14.24 9.64
C TYR A 15 0.10 13.99 10.22
N GLN A 16 -0.30 14.74 11.25
CA GLN A 16 -1.64 14.63 11.83
C GLN A 16 -2.72 15.01 10.81
N ASP A 17 -2.56 16.17 10.14
CA ASP A 17 -3.47 16.63 9.09
C ASP A 17 -3.55 15.59 7.94
N THR A 18 -2.41 14.98 7.57
CA THR A 18 -2.36 13.93 6.55
C THR A 18 -3.11 12.67 6.98
N ILE A 19 -2.97 12.24 8.24
CA ILE A 19 -3.72 11.10 8.79
C ILE A 19 -5.22 11.39 8.74
N ASP A 20 -5.64 12.55 9.24
CA ASP A 20 -7.05 12.90 9.34
C ASP A 20 -7.69 13.03 7.95
N GLN A 21 -6.98 13.65 7.00
CA GLN A 21 -7.42 13.73 5.61
C GLN A 21 -7.49 12.35 4.95
N ALA A 22 -6.46 11.52 5.09
CA ALA A 22 -6.44 10.18 4.50
C ALA A 22 -7.56 9.29 5.05
N VAL A 23 -7.78 9.32 6.38
CA VAL A 23 -8.88 8.59 7.01
C VAL A 23 -10.22 9.07 6.45
N MET A 24 -10.48 10.37 6.42
CA MET A 24 -11.73 10.92 5.88
C MET A 24 -11.97 10.49 4.42
N GLU A 25 -10.96 10.65 3.57
CA GLU A 25 -11.04 10.31 2.15
C GLU A 25 -11.24 8.80 1.92
N PHE A 26 -10.50 7.96 2.65
CA PHE A 26 -10.57 6.51 2.50
C PHE A 26 -11.82 5.91 3.13
N GLU A 27 -12.33 6.45 4.25
CA GLU A 27 -13.65 6.04 4.76
C GLU A 27 -14.75 6.30 3.73
N LYS A 28 -14.69 7.45 3.06
CA LYS A 28 -15.62 7.79 1.98
C LYS A 28 -15.43 6.92 0.73
N TYR A 29 -14.18 6.66 0.34
CA TYR A 29 -13.88 5.88 -0.86
C TYR A 29 -14.28 4.41 -0.70
N PHE A 30 -13.90 3.79 0.42
CA PHE A 30 -14.10 2.37 0.71
C PHE A 30 -15.44 2.04 1.36
N GLU A 31 -16.20 3.05 1.80
CA GLU A 31 -17.48 2.89 2.49
C GLU A 31 -17.37 2.05 3.77
N VAL A 32 -16.23 2.19 4.47
CA VAL A 32 -15.93 1.46 5.70
C VAL A 32 -15.18 2.37 6.67
N LYS A 33 -15.50 2.24 7.96
CA LYS A 33 -14.79 2.96 9.03
C LYS A 33 -13.74 2.06 9.66
N LEU A 34 -12.60 2.66 10.02
CA LEU A 34 -11.61 1.96 10.84
C LEU A 34 -12.11 1.86 12.28
N LYS A 35 -11.91 0.70 12.90
CA LYS A 35 -12.30 0.48 14.31
C LYS A 35 -11.37 1.19 15.30
N HIS A 36 -10.12 1.40 14.90
CA HIS A 36 -9.07 1.97 15.73
C HIS A 36 -8.43 3.14 14.99
N LYS A 37 -8.03 4.16 15.77
CA LYS A 37 -7.28 5.30 15.24
C LYS A 37 -5.91 4.85 14.75
N ILE A 38 -5.42 5.54 13.72
CA ILE A 38 -4.04 5.37 13.25
C ILE A 38 -3.09 5.91 14.32
N CYS A 39 -2.11 5.09 14.70
CA CYS A 39 -1.00 5.51 15.55
C CYS A 39 0.27 5.55 14.71
N LEU A 40 0.86 6.74 14.58
CA LEU A 40 2.11 6.94 13.85
C LEU A 40 3.29 6.84 14.82
N ILE A 41 4.26 6.01 14.48
CA ILE A 41 5.51 5.83 15.23
C ILE A 41 6.67 6.16 14.29
N PHE A 42 7.57 7.04 14.74
CA PHE A 42 8.77 7.36 13.99
C PHE A 42 9.92 6.42 14.36
N LEU A 43 10.57 5.84 13.34
CA LEU A 43 11.74 5.01 13.48
C LEU A 43 13.01 5.88 13.42
N ASN A 44 13.93 5.65 14.34
CA ASN A 44 15.17 6.41 14.49
C ASN A 44 16.41 5.63 14.04
N SER A 45 16.25 4.43 13.49
CA SER A 45 17.32 3.71 12.78
C SER A 45 16.77 2.63 11.86
N ARG A 46 17.59 2.16 10.93
CA ARG A 46 17.31 0.96 10.14
C ARG A 46 17.22 -0.29 11.03
N GLN A 47 18.01 -0.34 12.09
CA GLN A 47 17.99 -1.48 13.01
C GLN A 47 16.65 -1.58 13.74
N GLU A 48 16.07 -0.47 14.20
CA GLU A 48 14.71 -0.46 14.75
C GLU A 48 13.67 -0.98 13.75
N PHE A 49 13.80 -0.59 12.47
CA PHE A 49 12.93 -1.09 11.41
C PHE A 49 13.07 -2.61 11.26
N ASP A 50 14.30 -3.09 11.10
CA ASP A 50 14.60 -4.51 10.93
C ASP A 50 14.08 -5.35 12.12
N ASP A 51 14.26 -4.85 13.34
CA ASP A 51 13.82 -5.50 14.57
C ASP A 51 12.30 -5.67 14.62
N ILE A 52 11.54 -4.63 14.25
CA ILE A 52 10.07 -4.69 14.31
C ILE A 52 9.51 -5.56 13.18
N VAL A 53 10.11 -5.53 11.99
CA VAL A 53 9.66 -6.37 10.86
C VAL A 53 10.13 -7.83 11.02
N GLY A 54 11.18 -8.07 11.80
CA GLY A 54 11.76 -9.40 12.01
C GLY A 54 12.63 -9.89 10.84
N ARG A 55 13.08 -8.98 9.97
CA ARG A 55 14.02 -9.27 8.88
C ARG A 55 14.83 -8.03 8.52
N LYS A 56 15.93 -8.24 7.80
CA LYS A 56 16.63 -7.15 7.12
C LYS A 56 15.73 -6.52 6.05
N THR A 57 15.56 -5.21 6.16
CA THR A 57 14.80 -4.37 5.23
C THR A 57 15.72 -3.72 4.21
N GLN A 58 15.19 -3.47 3.02
CA GLN A 58 15.92 -2.82 1.95
C GLN A 58 16.02 -1.31 2.20
N PRO A 59 17.08 -0.62 1.75
CA PRO A 59 17.24 0.82 1.96
C PRO A 59 16.09 1.68 1.41
N PHE A 60 15.34 1.17 0.42
CA PHE A 60 14.19 1.87 -0.15
C PHE A 60 12.90 1.71 0.67
N GLU A 61 12.84 0.73 1.58
CA GLU A 61 11.72 0.54 2.50
C GLU A 61 11.87 1.58 3.61
N THR A 62 10.90 2.50 3.73
CA THR A 62 10.96 3.61 4.71
C THR A 62 9.71 3.70 5.57
N ALA A 63 8.73 2.83 5.36
CA ALA A 63 7.51 2.74 6.14
C ALA A 63 6.96 1.32 6.10
N PHE A 64 6.14 0.98 7.09
CA PHE A 64 5.31 -0.22 7.08
C PHE A 64 4.17 -0.07 8.09
N SER A 65 3.14 -0.92 7.96
CA SER A 65 2.01 -0.93 8.88
C SER A 65 1.70 -2.32 9.39
N ILE A 66 1.39 -2.40 10.69
CA ILE A 66 0.90 -3.62 11.33
C ILE A 66 -0.27 -3.23 12.24
N TYR A 67 -1.43 -3.87 12.05
CA TYR A 67 -2.68 -3.51 12.72
C TYR A 67 -3.00 -2.01 12.58
N ASN A 68 -3.17 -1.28 13.69
CA ASN A 68 -3.43 0.15 13.71
C ASN A 68 -2.15 1.00 13.84
N LEU A 69 -0.98 0.37 13.96
CA LEU A 69 0.31 1.04 14.02
C LEU A 69 0.81 1.30 12.59
N THR A 70 1.31 2.50 12.34
CA THR A 70 2.05 2.85 11.12
C THR A 70 3.41 3.35 11.56
N PHE A 71 4.45 2.75 11.00
CA PHE A 71 5.83 3.10 11.29
C PHE A 71 6.40 3.84 10.09
N LEU A 72 7.15 4.89 10.36
CA LEU A 72 7.73 5.75 9.33
C LEU A 72 9.13 6.16 9.75
N MET A 73 10.11 6.02 8.85
CA MET A 73 11.47 6.48 9.09
C MET A 73 11.46 7.99 9.39
N SER A 74 12.06 8.39 10.49
CA SER A 74 12.11 9.80 10.90
C SER A 74 12.97 10.62 9.94
N GLU A 75 12.62 11.90 9.77
CA GLU A 75 13.38 12.85 8.96
C GLU A 75 14.86 12.91 9.35
N LYS A 76 15.14 12.83 10.66
CA LYS A 76 16.49 12.94 11.24
C LYS A 76 17.46 11.89 10.69
N VAL A 77 16.97 10.68 10.42
CA VAL A 77 17.80 9.54 9.98
C VAL A 77 17.54 9.13 8.55
N TYR A 78 16.50 9.67 7.91
CA TYR A 78 16.07 9.26 6.57
C TYR A 78 17.21 9.27 5.54
N ASN A 79 17.97 10.36 5.49
CA ASN A 79 19.06 10.52 4.51
C ASN A 79 20.27 9.61 4.79
N GLN A 80 20.38 9.06 6.01
CA GLN A 80 21.45 8.14 6.41
C GLN A 80 21.03 6.69 6.16
N GLU A 81 19.76 6.37 6.43
CA GLU A 81 19.22 5.00 6.45
C GLU A 81 18.48 4.61 5.16
N SER A 82 18.23 5.57 4.27
CA SER A 82 17.62 5.35 2.96
C SER A 82 18.56 5.69 1.82
N ASN A 83 18.39 4.98 0.71
CA ASN A 83 19.03 5.33 -0.57
C ASN A 83 18.32 6.48 -1.31
N LYS A 84 17.27 7.07 -0.71
CA LYS A 84 16.52 8.21 -1.24
C LYS A 84 16.78 9.45 -0.40
N LYS A 85 16.67 10.64 -1.02
CA LYS A 85 16.65 11.91 -0.27
C LYS A 85 15.29 12.11 0.38
N PHE A 86 15.29 12.66 1.59
CA PHE A 86 14.08 13.06 2.28
C PHE A 86 13.36 14.14 1.48
N ASP A 87 12.06 13.94 1.35
CA ASP A 87 11.11 14.86 0.73
C ASP A 87 9.83 14.72 1.53
N LEU A 88 9.41 15.80 2.20
CA LEU A 88 8.25 15.79 3.08
C LEU A 88 7.00 15.34 2.32
N GLN A 89 6.76 15.86 1.11
CA GLN A 89 5.58 15.51 0.34
C GLN A 89 5.55 14.03 -0.02
N LYS A 90 6.66 13.47 -0.50
CA LYS A 90 6.76 12.03 -0.78
C LYS A 90 6.59 11.18 0.48
N ASN A 91 7.10 11.66 1.61
CA ASN A 91 6.96 11.00 2.91
C ASN A 91 5.48 11.00 3.38
N LEU A 92 4.75 12.10 3.18
CA LEU A 92 3.30 12.17 3.44
C LEU A 92 2.49 11.27 2.50
N LEU A 93 2.85 11.19 1.21
CA LEU A 93 2.24 10.22 0.28
C LEU A 93 2.50 8.77 0.71
N THR A 94 3.69 8.48 1.26
CA THR A 94 4.02 7.16 1.81
C THR A 94 3.17 6.85 3.04
N LEU A 95 2.96 7.81 3.94
CA LEU A 95 2.03 7.65 5.06
C LEU A 95 0.60 7.34 4.58
N ARG A 96 0.11 8.05 3.55
CA ARG A 96 -1.21 7.75 2.95
C ARG A 96 -1.27 6.32 2.38
N HIS A 97 -0.21 5.87 1.73
CA HIS A 97 -0.09 4.51 1.19
C HIS A 97 -0.25 3.46 2.32
N GLU A 98 0.50 3.64 3.40
CA GLU A 98 0.46 2.78 4.58
C GLU A 98 -0.93 2.73 5.26
N ILE A 99 -1.63 3.87 5.32
CA ILE A 99 -3.00 3.93 5.83
C ILE A 99 -3.96 3.16 4.90
N CYS A 100 -3.78 3.23 3.57
CA CYS A 100 -4.62 2.54 2.61
C CYS A 100 -4.60 1.01 2.78
N HIS A 101 -3.44 0.42 3.07
CA HIS A 101 -3.33 -1.01 3.40
C HIS A 101 -4.26 -1.44 4.53
N LYS A 102 -4.51 -0.57 5.52
CA LYS A 102 -5.41 -0.87 6.65
C LYS A 102 -6.86 -0.99 6.21
N TYR A 103 -7.30 -0.15 5.26
CA TYR A 103 -8.63 -0.27 4.66
C TYR A 103 -8.74 -1.54 3.83
N PHE A 104 -7.74 -1.84 3.00
CA PHE A 104 -7.68 -3.09 2.25
C PHE A 104 -7.86 -4.29 3.19
N GLN A 105 -7.01 -4.40 4.22
CA GLN A 105 -7.09 -5.48 5.20
C GLN A 105 -8.41 -5.52 5.97
N THR A 106 -9.01 -4.36 6.28
CA THR A 106 -10.32 -4.30 6.96
C THR A 106 -11.42 -4.91 6.11
N ILE A 107 -11.40 -4.66 4.79
CA ILE A 107 -12.43 -5.12 3.85
C ILE A 107 -12.20 -6.59 3.50
N THR A 108 -10.98 -6.94 3.12
CA THR A 108 -10.65 -8.25 2.56
C THR A 108 -10.32 -9.28 3.64
N ARG A 109 -9.88 -8.84 4.83
CA ARG A 109 -9.26 -9.68 5.88
C ARG A 109 -8.00 -10.41 5.41
N ARG A 110 -7.35 -9.90 4.36
CA ARG A 110 -6.20 -10.49 3.69
C ARG A 110 -5.23 -9.39 3.27
N SER A 111 -3.99 -9.76 2.97
CA SER A 111 -2.99 -8.88 2.34
C SER A 111 -2.77 -9.21 0.86
N GLN A 112 -3.45 -10.24 0.36
CA GLN A 112 -3.30 -10.77 -0.99
C GLN A 112 -4.55 -10.55 -1.87
N PRO A 113 -4.39 -10.49 -3.20
CA PRO A 113 -3.11 -10.55 -3.92
C PRO A 113 -2.31 -9.27 -3.74
N VAL A 114 -0.99 -9.42 -3.61
CA VAL A 114 -0.09 -8.34 -3.22
C VAL A 114 -0.13 -7.18 -4.22
N TRP A 115 -0.07 -7.46 -5.52
CA TRP A 115 -0.16 -6.43 -6.56
C TRP A 115 -1.42 -5.56 -6.44
N LEU A 116 -2.55 -6.12 -6.04
CA LEU A 116 -3.79 -5.35 -5.91
C LEU A 116 -3.74 -4.45 -4.67
N ASN A 117 -3.27 -4.99 -3.54
CA ASN A 117 -3.13 -4.24 -2.30
C ASN A 117 -2.17 -3.04 -2.48
N GLU A 118 -1.02 -3.29 -3.10
CA GLU A 118 -0.02 -2.28 -3.41
C GLU A 118 -0.52 -1.30 -4.47
N GLY A 119 -1.14 -1.79 -5.55
CA GLY A 119 -1.68 -0.96 -6.61
C GLY A 119 -2.76 0.02 -6.13
N ILE A 120 -3.69 -0.43 -5.28
CA ILE A 120 -4.71 0.45 -4.69
C ILE A 120 -4.05 1.51 -3.81
N SER A 121 -3.05 1.11 -3.02
CA SER A 121 -2.35 2.02 -2.12
C SER A 121 -1.54 3.07 -2.87
N ILE A 122 -0.91 2.72 -4.00
CA ILE A 122 -0.24 3.67 -4.90
C ILE A 122 -1.24 4.61 -5.58
N TYR A 123 -2.37 4.07 -6.07
CA TYR A 123 -3.41 4.85 -6.74
C TYR A 123 -4.04 5.88 -5.79
N LEU A 124 -4.53 5.46 -4.62
CA LEU A 124 -5.26 6.32 -3.68
C LEU A 124 -4.36 7.24 -2.84
N SER A 125 -3.12 6.85 -2.59
CA SER A 125 -2.17 7.75 -1.93
C SER A 125 -1.79 8.93 -2.81
N GLY A 126 -1.89 8.81 -4.14
CA GLY A 126 -1.40 9.79 -5.11
C GLY A 126 0.04 9.54 -5.57
N GLN A 127 0.64 8.41 -5.15
CA GLN A 127 2.02 8.07 -5.51
C GLN A 127 2.23 7.78 -7.00
N LEU A 128 1.17 7.56 -7.79
CA LEU A 128 1.28 7.39 -9.25
C LEU A 128 2.10 8.47 -9.94
N THR A 129 2.03 9.72 -9.47
CA THR A 129 2.78 10.86 -10.03
C THR A 129 4.31 10.72 -9.88
N ASN A 130 4.77 9.85 -8.98
CA ASN A 130 6.19 9.56 -8.79
C ASN A 130 6.74 8.54 -9.80
N TYR A 131 5.88 7.88 -10.56
CA TYR A 131 6.27 6.82 -11.50
C TYR A 131 6.10 7.30 -12.95
N LYS A 132 7.04 6.90 -13.80
CA LYS A 132 6.89 7.10 -15.25
C LYS A 132 5.76 6.20 -15.74
N LYS A 133 4.84 6.78 -16.52
CA LYS A 133 3.75 6.01 -17.12
C LYS A 133 4.32 4.89 -17.97
N VAL A 134 3.92 3.66 -17.66
CA VAL A 134 4.37 2.47 -18.38
C VAL A 134 3.50 2.29 -19.61
N GLY A 135 4.12 2.11 -20.79
CA GLY A 135 3.38 1.92 -22.04
C GLY A 135 2.71 0.54 -22.15
N LYS A 136 3.38 -0.51 -21.65
CA LYS A 136 2.87 -1.88 -21.62
C LYS A 136 3.20 -2.54 -20.28
N LEU A 137 2.17 -3.01 -19.60
CA LEU A 137 2.25 -3.74 -18.33
C LEU A 137 2.70 -5.18 -18.60
N SER A 138 3.62 -5.70 -17.79
CA SER A 138 4.40 -6.90 -18.11
C SER A 138 4.81 -7.74 -16.90
N ASN A 139 4.71 -7.21 -15.67
CA ASN A 139 5.25 -7.88 -14.49
C ASN A 139 4.33 -7.89 -13.26
N PHE A 140 3.26 -7.08 -13.21
CA PHE A 140 2.46 -6.95 -11.98
C PHE A 140 1.87 -8.29 -11.48
N LEU A 141 1.52 -9.23 -12.37
CA LEU A 141 0.98 -10.54 -11.99
C LEU A 141 2.02 -11.46 -11.35
N LEU A 142 3.31 -11.15 -11.46
CA LEU A 142 4.37 -11.89 -10.75
C LEU A 142 4.26 -11.69 -9.23
N PHE A 143 3.68 -10.57 -8.80
CA PHE A 143 3.61 -10.14 -7.40
C PHE A 143 2.29 -10.55 -6.75
N GLU A 144 1.92 -11.83 -6.83
CA GLU A 144 0.74 -12.34 -6.12
C GLU A 144 0.95 -12.44 -4.60
N SER A 145 2.16 -12.83 -4.18
CA SER A 145 2.48 -13.17 -2.79
C SER A 145 3.66 -12.41 -2.19
N THR A 146 4.39 -11.62 -2.97
CA THR A 146 5.58 -10.86 -2.55
C THR A 146 5.63 -9.50 -3.26
N ASN A 147 6.27 -8.51 -2.62
CA ASN A 147 6.48 -7.16 -3.17
C ASN A 147 7.73 -7.07 -4.08
N PHE A 148 8.60 -8.08 -4.05
CA PHE A 148 9.90 -8.06 -4.71
C PHE A 148 10.30 -9.44 -5.23
N ILE A 149 10.73 -9.51 -6.49
CA ILE A 149 11.19 -10.71 -7.20
C ILE A 149 12.31 -10.30 -8.15
N ASP A 150 13.48 -10.93 -8.07
CA ASP A 150 14.60 -10.80 -9.01
C ASP A 150 14.97 -9.34 -9.38
N GLY A 151 15.08 -8.46 -8.38
CA GLY A 151 15.43 -7.05 -8.62
C GLY A 151 14.27 -6.17 -9.08
N LYS A 152 13.08 -6.73 -9.28
CA LYS A 152 11.86 -6.02 -9.68
C LYS A 152 10.93 -5.87 -8.50
N ASP A 153 10.20 -4.77 -8.48
CA ASP A 153 9.19 -4.47 -7.48
C ASP A 153 7.80 -4.35 -8.09
N VAL A 154 6.80 -4.57 -7.24
CA VAL A 154 5.37 -4.51 -7.56
C VAL A 154 4.87 -3.09 -7.86
N TYR A 155 5.61 -2.07 -7.43
CA TYR A 155 5.11 -0.70 -7.33
C TYR A 155 4.97 -0.02 -8.69
N GLN A 156 5.86 -0.32 -9.64
CA GLN A 156 5.94 0.40 -10.92
C GLN A 156 4.69 0.23 -11.80
N GLU A 157 4.07 -0.95 -11.79
CA GLU A 157 2.95 -1.27 -12.69
C GLU A 157 1.60 -1.31 -11.97
N SER A 158 1.56 -1.78 -10.72
CA SER A 158 0.31 -2.12 -10.04
C SER A 158 -0.65 -0.95 -9.86
N GLY A 159 -0.11 0.25 -9.60
CA GLY A 159 -0.94 1.46 -9.51
C GLY A 159 -1.64 1.79 -10.84
N PHE A 160 -0.95 1.61 -11.97
CA PHE A 160 -1.51 1.87 -13.30
C PHE A 160 -2.55 0.82 -13.71
N VAL A 161 -2.43 -0.42 -13.23
CA VAL A 161 -3.46 -1.45 -13.39
C VAL A 161 -4.75 -0.99 -12.70
N VAL A 162 -4.65 -0.54 -11.45
CA VAL A 162 -5.81 -0.05 -10.68
C VAL A 162 -6.40 1.20 -11.33
N GLU A 163 -5.57 2.15 -11.78
CA GLU A 163 -6.01 3.32 -12.53
C GLU A 163 -6.83 2.92 -13.76
N LYS A 164 -6.34 1.98 -14.59
CA LYS A 164 -7.07 1.46 -15.76
C LYS A 164 -8.42 0.85 -15.38
N LEU A 165 -8.45 0.00 -14.35
CA LEU A 165 -9.68 -0.65 -13.89
C LEU A 165 -10.72 0.36 -13.40
N VAL A 166 -10.30 1.31 -12.56
CA VAL A 166 -11.21 2.35 -12.03
C VAL A 166 -11.67 3.29 -13.13
N THR A 167 -10.79 3.69 -14.05
CA THR A 167 -11.15 4.57 -15.17
C THR A 167 -12.16 3.94 -16.10
N LYS A 168 -11.99 2.64 -16.43
CA LYS A 168 -12.86 1.94 -17.38
C LYS A 168 -14.18 1.46 -16.78
N PHE A 169 -14.16 0.99 -15.53
CA PHE A 169 -15.30 0.30 -14.92
C PHE A 169 -15.89 1.01 -13.70
N GLY A 170 -15.25 2.08 -13.22
CA GLY A 170 -15.67 2.81 -12.03
C GLY A 170 -15.21 2.16 -10.73
N LYS A 171 -15.26 2.95 -9.64
CA LYS A 171 -14.85 2.51 -8.30
C LYS A 171 -15.73 1.38 -7.76
N GLU A 172 -17.00 1.32 -8.14
CA GLU A 172 -17.96 0.34 -7.59
C GLU A 172 -17.53 -1.09 -7.90
N LYS A 173 -17.06 -1.36 -9.13
CA LYS A 173 -16.51 -2.68 -9.50
C LYS A 173 -15.28 -3.04 -8.67
N LEU A 174 -14.43 -2.08 -8.34
CA LEU A 174 -13.28 -2.34 -7.47
C LEU A 174 -13.73 -2.70 -6.05
N LEU A 175 -14.73 -2.00 -5.50
CA LEU A 175 -15.29 -2.32 -4.18
C LEU A 175 -15.95 -3.71 -4.17
N ASP A 176 -16.67 -4.08 -5.23
CA ASP A 176 -17.26 -5.41 -5.37
C ASP A 176 -16.20 -6.51 -5.42
N LEU A 177 -15.08 -6.26 -6.11
CA LEU A 177 -13.93 -7.16 -6.10
C LEU A 177 -13.38 -7.32 -4.67
N LEU A 178 -13.10 -6.23 -3.96
CA LEU A 178 -12.55 -6.28 -2.60
C LEU A 178 -13.48 -7.01 -1.62
N LYS A 179 -14.79 -6.71 -1.65
CA LYS A 179 -15.80 -7.37 -0.83
C LYS A 179 -15.89 -8.88 -1.14
N SER A 180 -15.61 -9.28 -2.38
CA SER A 180 -15.61 -10.68 -2.81
C SER A 180 -14.36 -11.45 -2.39
N ILE A 181 -13.19 -10.80 -2.30
CA ILE A 181 -11.94 -11.42 -1.81
C ILE A 181 -12.11 -11.97 -0.40
N ARG A 182 -12.87 -11.29 0.46
CA ARG A 182 -13.13 -11.75 1.83
C ARG A 182 -13.80 -13.14 1.90
N LYS A 183 -14.48 -13.55 0.83
CA LYS A 183 -15.22 -14.82 0.76
C LYS A 183 -14.40 -15.97 0.18
N THR A 184 -13.18 -15.71 -0.29
CA THR A 184 -12.33 -16.76 -0.87
C THR A 184 -11.53 -17.48 0.22
N SER A 185 -11.28 -18.78 0.02
CA SER A 185 -10.48 -19.58 0.96
C SER A 185 -8.99 -19.29 0.87
N ASP A 186 -8.50 -18.97 -0.33
CA ASP A 186 -7.09 -18.79 -0.64
C ASP A 186 -6.91 -17.91 -1.89
N ASN A 187 -5.66 -17.63 -2.28
CA ASN A 187 -5.37 -16.70 -3.38
C ASN A 187 -5.63 -17.31 -4.77
N SER A 188 -5.62 -18.63 -4.91
CA SER A 188 -5.85 -19.30 -6.20
C SER A 188 -7.27 -19.06 -6.76
N GLN A 189 -8.20 -18.66 -5.90
CA GLN A 189 -9.57 -18.30 -6.28
C GLN A 189 -9.68 -16.86 -6.80
N PHE A 190 -8.68 -16.00 -6.57
CA PHE A 190 -8.74 -14.59 -6.93
C PHE A 190 -8.98 -14.37 -8.43
N PRO A 191 -8.29 -15.04 -9.38
CA PRO A 191 -8.55 -14.86 -10.80
C PRO A 191 -9.99 -15.19 -11.22
N LYS A 192 -10.62 -16.19 -10.58
CA LYS A 192 -12.02 -16.56 -10.83
C LYS A 192 -12.97 -15.46 -10.35
N VAL A 193 -12.71 -14.91 -9.16
CA VAL A 193 -13.49 -13.78 -8.62
C VAL A 193 -13.32 -12.54 -9.50
N PHE A 194 -12.09 -12.24 -9.92
CA PHE A 194 -11.80 -11.15 -10.84
C PHE A 194 -12.62 -11.28 -12.13
N ASN A 195 -12.56 -12.45 -12.78
CA ASN A 195 -13.31 -12.71 -14.01
C ASN A 195 -14.83 -12.54 -13.81
N LYS A 196 -15.38 -13.03 -12.69
CA LYS A 196 -16.79 -12.85 -12.38
C LYS A 196 -17.22 -11.38 -12.28
N ILE A 197 -16.37 -10.51 -11.73
CA ILE A 197 -16.68 -9.08 -11.55
C ILE A 197 -16.45 -8.28 -12.85
N TYR A 198 -15.35 -8.54 -13.53
CA TYR A 198 -14.92 -7.74 -14.67
C TYR A 198 -15.38 -8.29 -16.02
N GLY A 199 -15.75 -9.57 -16.09
CA GLY A 199 -16.21 -10.24 -17.32
C GLY A 199 -15.09 -10.69 -18.25
N PHE A 200 -13.82 -10.66 -17.80
CA PHE A 200 -12.67 -11.11 -18.57
C PHE A 200 -11.59 -11.70 -17.67
N GLU A 201 -10.71 -12.53 -18.24
CA GLU A 201 -9.64 -13.18 -17.49
C GLU A 201 -8.54 -12.20 -17.06
N LEU A 202 -8.03 -12.37 -15.85
CA LEU A 202 -6.89 -11.60 -15.37
C LEU A 202 -5.60 -12.08 -16.05
N ASN A 203 -5.20 -11.40 -17.12
CA ASN A 203 -3.95 -11.62 -17.83
C ASN A 203 -3.43 -10.30 -18.43
N TYR A 204 -2.17 -10.30 -18.88
CA TYR A 204 -1.54 -9.09 -19.41
C TYR A 204 -2.22 -8.54 -20.66
N ASP A 205 -2.70 -9.39 -21.56
CA ASP A 205 -3.30 -8.94 -22.82
C ASP A 205 -4.61 -8.20 -22.55
N ASN A 206 -5.49 -8.77 -21.73
CA ASN A 206 -6.75 -8.15 -21.37
C ASN A 206 -6.55 -6.82 -20.63
N ILE A 207 -5.58 -6.76 -19.70
CA ILE A 207 -5.31 -5.55 -18.91
C ILE A 207 -4.67 -4.44 -19.77
N ASN A 208 -3.75 -4.79 -20.67
CA ASN A 208 -3.13 -3.82 -21.57
C ASN A 208 -4.16 -3.22 -22.55
N ASN A 209 -5.13 -4.02 -23.00
CA ASN A 209 -6.21 -3.62 -23.91
C ASN A 209 -7.41 -2.94 -23.21
N LEU A 210 -7.29 -2.61 -21.92
CA LEU A 210 -8.30 -1.78 -21.23
C LEU A 210 -8.26 -0.33 -21.69
#